data_AF-A0A8T2RCD9-F1
#
_entry.id   AF-A0A8T2RCD9-F1
#
_cell.length_a   1.000
_cell.length_b   1.000
_cell.length_c   1.000
_cell.angle_alpha   90.00
_cell.angle_beta   90.00
_cell.angle_gamma   90.00
#
_symmetry.space_group_name_H-M   'P 1'
#
loop_
_entity.id
_entity.type
_entity.pdbx_description
1 polymer ?
#
loop_
_entity_poly.entity_id
_entity_poly.type
_entity_poly.pdbx_seq_one_letter_code
_entity_poly.pdbx_strand_id
1 'polypeptide(L)'
;MPQLAGLFLHLGRAVGNVVLSGQPRWCGQASSLKFCVRFSILDSPTGAVALTYSTLFGRFCLSEGVSLRPPRSLHQVGLHPKAPACISSSRCICCASSQRMAPATTALQEMSNDGAFRRTASTFRNFISRDGSTEFPAVPGRYHLYISYACPWASRCYAFIKLKGLDDVIGLTVTKPKWERTREGEDHFGWVFPSSEDEEPGAQPDKLNGAKSIRELYELAVPGYSGKCSVPVLWDKEKKTIVNNESAEIVQMFNSEFAHFAKHPNCELIPDHLKSKINEVNAMIYDTINNGVYRCGFAKQQKPYDQAVEELYNALDKCEEILSNQRYMCGNVLTEADIRLFVTLIRFDEVYAVHFKCNKKLIREYPNLFNYTKDIYQTAGIAETVNMYHIKKHYYGSHPSINPFGIIPAGANIDYNAPHDRDRFRSH
;
A
#
# COMPACT_ATOMS: atom_id res chain seq x y z
N MET A 1 -0.06 42.21 -42.93
CA MET A 1 1.18 43.01 -42.88
C MET A 1 0.80 44.47 -42.68
N PRO A 2 1.69 45.32 -42.12
CA PRO A 2 2.89 44.97 -41.34
C PRO A 2 2.43 44.77 -39.86
N GLN A 3 3.21 44.93 -38.77
CA GLN A 3 4.65 44.86 -38.53
C GLN A 3 4.88 44.20 -37.14
N LEU A 4 6.11 43.81 -36.82
CA LEU A 4 6.52 43.38 -35.47
C LEU A 4 7.44 44.44 -34.85
N ALA A 5 7.21 44.80 -33.59
CA ALA A 5 8.16 45.55 -32.77
C ALA A 5 8.81 44.59 -31.76
N GLY A 6 10.08 44.25 -31.99
CA GLY A 6 10.87 43.46 -31.04
C GLY A 6 11.55 44.37 -30.02
N LEU A 7 11.61 43.94 -28.75
CA LEU A 7 12.36 44.62 -27.70
C LEU A 7 13.74 43.95 -27.54
N PHE A 8 14.82 44.71 -27.68
CA PHE A 8 16.21 44.27 -27.50
C PHE A 8 16.92 45.24 -26.55
N LEU A 9 17.49 44.76 -25.45
CA LEU A 9 18.49 45.43 -24.58
C LEU A 9 18.97 44.44 -23.50
N HIS A 10 20.21 44.47 -23.01
CA HIS A 10 21.47 44.43 -23.76
C HIS A 10 22.52 43.67 -22.91
N LEU A 11 23.64 43.25 -23.51
CA LEU A 11 24.59 42.28 -22.95
C LEU A 11 25.42 42.77 -21.74
N GLY A 12 25.77 41.81 -20.87
CA GLY A 12 26.83 41.94 -19.87
C GLY A 12 27.97 40.93 -20.10
N ARG A 13 29.07 41.40 -20.71
CA ARG A 13 30.37 40.73 -20.96
C ARG A 13 30.39 39.51 -21.90
N ALA A 14 31.19 39.63 -22.96
CA ALA A 14 31.40 38.63 -23.98
C ALA A 14 32.78 37.96 -23.88
N VAL A 15 32.84 36.65 -24.15
CA VAL A 15 33.97 35.98 -24.83
C VAL A 15 33.37 34.89 -25.73
N GLY A 16 33.64 34.93 -27.04
CA GLY A 16 33.28 33.87 -28.00
C GLY A 16 31.94 34.07 -28.74
N ASN A 17 32.01 34.29 -30.05
CA ASN A 17 30.83 34.41 -30.92
C ASN A 17 30.25 33.03 -31.27
N VAL A 18 28.98 32.78 -30.95
CA VAL A 18 28.17 31.71 -31.57
C VAL A 18 26.84 32.31 -32.01
N VAL A 19 26.62 32.39 -33.33
CA VAL A 19 25.36 32.84 -33.92
C VAL A 19 24.47 31.64 -34.18
N LEU A 20 23.35 31.54 -33.46
CA LEU A 20 22.33 30.52 -33.69
C LEU A 20 21.29 31.04 -34.69
N SER A 21 21.16 30.39 -35.84
CA SER A 21 20.07 30.63 -36.78
C SER A 21 19.36 29.31 -37.13
N GLY A 22 18.02 29.33 -37.08
CA GLY A 22 17.19 28.17 -37.34
C GLY A 22 15.80 28.60 -37.80
N GLN A 23 15.38 28.12 -38.96
CA GLN A 23 14.05 28.36 -39.54
C GLN A 23 13.15 27.14 -39.27
N PRO A 24 11.96 27.30 -38.66
CA PRO A 24 11.05 26.18 -38.46
C PRO A 24 10.40 25.76 -39.78
N ARG A 25 10.42 24.46 -40.10
CA ARG A 25 9.57 23.87 -41.16
C ARG A 25 8.43 23.09 -40.54
N TRP A 26 7.21 23.36 -40.99
CA TRP A 26 6.04 22.53 -40.71
C TRP A 26 6.06 21.30 -41.62
N CYS A 27 5.77 20.13 -41.05
CA CYS A 27 5.38 18.94 -41.80
C CYS A 27 4.20 18.30 -41.06
N GLY A 28 3.16 17.91 -41.80
CA GLY A 28 1.85 17.57 -41.22
C GLY A 28 1.72 16.13 -40.73
N GLN A 29 0.73 15.95 -39.85
CA GLN A 29 0.22 14.68 -39.28
C GLN A 29 1.10 13.95 -38.24
N ALA A 30 0.39 13.30 -37.31
CA ALA A 30 0.85 12.55 -36.13
C ALA A 30 1.36 13.37 -34.93
N SER A 31 0.82 13.03 -33.75
CA SER A 31 0.92 13.76 -32.50
C SER A 31 2.18 13.41 -31.69
N SER A 32 3.27 14.17 -31.88
CA SER A 32 4.29 14.42 -30.85
C SER A 32 5.19 15.60 -31.25
N LEU A 33 5.34 16.63 -30.41
CA LEU A 33 6.38 17.63 -30.63
C LEU A 33 7.76 17.00 -30.36
N LYS A 34 8.59 16.89 -31.40
CA LYS A 34 10.03 16.60 -31.27
C LYS A 34 10.81 17.79 -31.80
N PHE A 35 11.43 18.56 -30.89
CA PHE A 35 12.42 19.55 -31.28
C PHE A 35 13.72 18.84 -31.68
N CYS A 36 14.14 19.01 -32.93
CA CYS A 36 15.40 18.48 -33.43
C CYS A 36 16.38 19.65 -33.64
N VAL A 37 17.25 19.88 -32.66
CA VAL A 37 18.33 20.88 -32.77
C VAL A 37 19.53 20.21 -33.43
N ARG A 38 19.89 20.69 -34.63
CA ARG A 38 21.04 20.18 -35.38
C ARG A 38 22.27 21.04 -35.05
N PHE A 39 23.21 20.49 -34.31
CA PHE A 39 24.50 21.13 -34.05
C PHE A 39 25.44 20.88 -35.23
N SER A 40 25.99 21.95 -35.79
CA SER A 40 27.13 21.91 -36.71
C SER A 40 28.36 22.43 -35.98
N ILE A 41 29.32 21.57 -35.71
CA ILE A 41 30.64 21.98 -35.21
C ILE A 41 31.48 22.33 -36.45
N LEU A 42 32.01 23.55 -36.48
CA LEU A 42 33.04 23.95 -37.45
C LEU A 42 34.41 23.66 -36.84
N ASP A 43 35.31 23.10 -37.66
CA ASP A 43 36.63 22.66 -37.21
C ASP A 43 37.46 23.78 -36.59
N SER A 44 38.13 23.46 -35.47
CA SER A 44 39.15 24.30 -34.84
C SER A 44 40.36 23.45 -34.45
N PRO A 45 41.56 23.72 -35.00
CA PRO A 45 42.74 22.89 -34.75
C PRO A 45 43.49 23.36 -33.49
N THR A 46 42.99 23.01 -32.30
CA THR A 46 43.79 22.93 -31.07
C THR A 46 43.01 22.17 -29.99
N GLY A 47 43.69 21.30 -29.23
CA GLY A 47 43.04 20.30 -28.39
C GLY A 47 42.51 20.80 -27.04
N ALA A 48 41.72 19.93 -26.41
CA ALA A 48 41.21 19.99 -25.03
C ALA A 48 40.15 21.07 -24.72
N VAL A 49 38.88 20.63 -24.66
CA VAL A 49 37.82 21.29 -23.88
C VAL A 49 37.27 20.26 -22.90
N ALA A 50 37.29 20.59 -21.61
CA ALA A 50 36.72 19.74 -20.56
C ALA A 50 35.20 19.87 -20.53
N LEU A 51 34.48 18.75 -20.57
CA LEU A 51 33.03 18.70 -20.39
C LEU A 51 32.69 18.33 -18.93
N THR A 52 32.35 19.35 -18.14
CA THR A 52 31.63 19.16 -16.87
C THR A 52 30.19 18.73 -17.17
N TYR A 53 29.83 17.50 -16.81
CA TYR A 53 28.46 17.00 -16.93
C TYR A 53 27.62 17.33 -15.69
N SER A 54 26.52 18.06 -15.88
CA SER A 54 25.39 18.07 -14.95
C SER A 54 24.30 17.14 -15.50
N THR A 55 24.06 16.01 -14.86
CA THR A 55 23.10 14.99 -15.33
C THR A 55 21.67 15.33 -14.87
N LEU A 56 20.89 15.93 -15.77
CA LEU A 56 19.43 15.83 -15.74
C LEU A 56 18.98 14.67 -16.64
N PHE A 57 17.90 14.00 -16.24
CA PHE A 57 17.47 12.69 -16.78
C PHE A 57 17.18 12.69 -18.30
N GLY A 58 17.74 11.70 -19.00
CA GLY A 58 17.35 11.35 -20.38
C GLY A 58 18.09 10.12 -20.91
N ARG A 59 17.39 8.97 -21.03
CA ARG A 59 17.95 7.77 -21.67
C ARG A 59 17.99 7.93 -23.19
N PHE A 60 19.15 7.68 -23.80
CA PHE A 60 19.26 7.45 -25.24
C PHE A 60 19.69 6.00 -25.50
N CYS A 61 18.99 5.33 -26.42
CA CYS A 61 19.45 4.07 -26.99
C CYS A 61 20.45 4.36 -28.12
N LEU A 62 21.64 3.78 -28.05
CA LEU A 62 22.57 3.76 -29.18
C LEU A 62 22.32 2.49 -30.01
N SER A 63 22.04 2.67 -31.29
CA SER A 63 22.08 1.61 -32.30
C SER A 63 23.41 1.72 -33.06
N GLU A 64 24.38 0.88 -32.73
CA GLU A 64 25.63 0.82 -33.51
C GLU A 64 25.42 0.00 -34.78
N GLY A 65 25.83 0.57 -35.91
CA GLY A 65 25.64 -0.02 -37.24
C GLY A 65 26.44 0.72 -38.30
N VAL A 66 27.77 0.63 -38.23
CA VAL A 66 28.67 1.13 -39.29
C VAL A 66 29.61 0.01 -39.73
N SER A 67 29.37 -0.48 -40.94
CA SER A 67 30.16 -1.55 -41.58
C SER A 67 31.37 -0.97 -42.32
N LEU A 68 32.58 -1.34 -41.89
CA LEU A 68 33.82 -1.08 -42.65
C LEU A 68 34.25 -2.33 -43.44
N ARG A 69 34.43 -2.18 -44.76
CA ARG A 69 34.95 -3.23 -45.65
C ARG A 69 36.48 -3.23 -45.69
N PRO A 70 37.12 -4.41 -45.76
CA PRO A 70 38.41 -4.59 -46.43
C PRO A 70 38.25 -5.31 -47.80
N PRO A 71 39.22 -5.22 -48.73
CA PRO A 71 39.13 -5.81 -50.07
C PRO A 71 40.02 -7.06 -50.29
N ARG A 72 39.56 -7.98 -51.19
CA ARG A 72 40.35 -9.02 -51.92
C ARG A 72 40.99 -10.14 -51.04
N SER A 73 41.20 -11.39 -51.48
CA SER A 73 40.83 -12.11 -52.72
C SER A 73 41.11 -13.63 -52.62
N LEU A 74 40.33 -14.42 -53.37
CA LEU A 74 40.67 -15.70 -54.05
C LEU A 74 40.77 -17.06 -53.30
N HIS A 75 40.22 -18.05 -54.03
CA HIS A 75 40.40 -19.50 -54.06
C HIS A 75 39.65 -20.47 -53.11
N GLN A 76 38.93 -21.38 -53.76
CA GLN A 76 38.33 -22.62 -53.27
C GLN A 76 39.33 -23.80 -53.36
N VAL A 77 38.99 -24.91 -52.67
CA VAL A 77 38.90 -26.32 -53.18
C VAL A 77 39.46 -27.35 -52.17
N GLY A 78 38.69 -28.39 -51.87
CA GLY A 78 39.23 -29.77 -51.85
C GLY A 78 39.39 -30.55 -50.53
N LEU A 79 38.30 -31.23 -50.12
CA LEU A 79 38.22 -32.65 -49.70
C LEU A 79 39.04 -33.26 -48.51
N HIS A 80 38.31 -34.10 -47.76
CA HIS A 80 38.63 -35.02 -46.64
C HIS A 80 39.80 -36.02 -46.84
N PRO A 81 40.45 -36.61 -45.78
CA PRO A 81 39.79 -37.57 -44.84
C PRO A 81 40.31 -37.80 -43.38
N LYS A 82 39.43 -38.43 -42.57
CA LYS A 82 39.63 -39.35 -41.40
C LYS A 82 40.54 -38.97 -40.20
N ALA A 83 39.89 -38.74 -39.04
CA ALA A 83 40.08 -39.30 -37.66
C ALA A 83 41.50 -39.68 -37.13
N PRO A 84 41.85 -39.39 -35.85
CA PRO A 84 41.13 -39.93 -34.68
C PRO A 84 40.91 -38.97 -33.49
N ALA A 85 40.37 -39.52 -32.39
CA ALA A 85 39.82 -38.79 -31.25
C ALA A 85 40.84 -38.13 -30.30
N CYS A 86 40.44 -37.01 -29.70
CA CYS A 86 40.99 -36.50 -28.45
C CYS A 86 39.86 -36.26 -27.44
N ILE A 87 40.01 -36.81 -26.25
CA ILE A 87 39.07 -36.65 -25.13
C ILE A 87 39.45 -35.36 -24.39
N SER A 88 38.54 -34.38 -24.33
CA SER A 88 38.61 -33.35 -23.29
C SER A 88 37.21 -33.08 -22.71
N SER A 89 37.09 -33.34 -21.41
CA SER A 89 35.84 -33.19 -20.67
C SER A 89 35.68 -31.75 -20.17
N SER A 90 35.18 -30.86 -21.02
CA SER A 90 34.68 -29.55 -20.58
C SER A 90 33.22 -29.68 -20.17
N ARG A 91 32.97 -29.83 -18.87
CA ARG A 91 31.61 -29.73 -18.32
C ARG A 91 31.06 -28.35 -18.66
N CYS A 92 30.03 -28.27 -19.50
CA CYS A 92 29.21 -27.06 -19.56
C CYS A 92 28.64 -26.81 -18.17
N ILE A 93 29.13 -25.77 -17.50
CA ILE A 93 28.44 -25.19 -16.36
C ILE A 93 27.09 -24.73 -16.91
N CYS A 94 26.01 -25.42 -16.51
CA CYS A 94 24.68 -24.94 -16.80
C CYS A 94 24.56 -23.53 -16.24
N CYS A 95 24.33 -22.55 -17.12
CA CYS A 95 23.78 -21.28 -16.69
C CYS A 95 22.44 -21.57 -16.03
N ALA A 96 22.44 -21.68 -14.70
CA ALA A 96 21.22 -21.58 -13.92
C ALA A 96 20.58 -20.25 -14.33
N SER A 97 19.42 -20.33 -14.97
CA SER A 97 18.65 -19.14 -15.28
C SER A 97 18.34 -18.46 -13.96
N SER A 98 18.86 -17.24 -13.76
CA SER A 98 18.37 -16.40 -12.69
C SER A 98 16.91 -16.10 -13.01
N GLN A 99 16.02 -16.88 -12.39
CA GLN A 99 14.61 -16.55 -12.34
C GLN A 99 14.55 -15.18 -11.69
N ARG A 100 14.32 -14.14 -12.49
CA ARG A 100 13.99 -12.82 -11.96
C ARG A 100 12.70 -13.02 -11.20
N MET A 101 12.79 -13.04 -9.88
CA MET A 101 11.62 -13.06 -9.01
C MET A 101 10.68 -11.94 -9.47
N ALA A 102 9.41 -12.27 -9.68
CA ALA A 102 8.43 -11.26 -10.03
C ALA A 102 8.34 -10.25 -8.87
N PRO A 103 8.30 -8.94 -9.18
CA PRO A 103 8.39 -7.90 -8.15
C PRO A 103 7.17 -7.96 -7.22
N ALA A 104 7.41 -7.80 -5.92
CA ALA A 104 6.34 -7.68 -4.93
C ALA A 104 5.41 -6.49 -5.26
N THR A 105 4.13 -6.61 -4.88
CA THR A 105 3.08 -5.65 -5.28
C THR A 105 2.45 -4.91 -4.10
N THR A 106 1.94 -3.71 -4.37
CA THR A 106 1.32 -2.79 -3.40
C THR A 106 -0.10 -2.41 -3.81
N ALA A 107 -0.86 -1.82 -2.89
CA ALA A 107 -2.22 -1.33 -3.19
C ALA A 107 -2.26 -0.23 -4.27
N LEU A 108 -1.16 0.51 -4.48
CA LEU A 108 -1.08 1.55 -5.52
C LEU A 108 -1.12 1.00 -6.96
N GLN A 109 -0.91 -0.32 -7.12
CA GLN A 109 -0.91 -1.01 -8.41
C GLN A 109 -2.27 -1.68 -8.73
N GLU A 110 -3.24 -1.61 -7.83
CA GLU A 110 -4.56 -2.28 -7.93
C GLU A 110 -5.57 -1.49 -8.79
N MET A 111 -5.12 -0.94 -9.92
CA MET A 111 -5.91 -0.08 -10.80
C MET A 111 -6.19 -0.75 -12.15
N SER A 112 -7.47 -0.88 -12.53
CA SER A 112 -7.86 -1.37 -13.85
C SER A 112 -7.80 -0.28 -14.93
N ASN A 113 -7.82 -0.69 -16.20
CA ASN A 113 -7.71 0.19 -17.38
C ASN A 113 -8.85 1.23 -17.48
N ASP A 114 -9.99 0.96 -16.85
CA ASP A 114 -11.15 1.85 -16.68
C ASP A 114 -10.93 2.96 -15.63
N GLY A 115 -9.78 2.97 -14.94
CA GLY A 115 -9.47 3.94 -13.88
C GLY A 115 -10.10 3.63 -12.52
N ALA A 116 -10.73 2.46 -12.35
CA ALA A 116 -11.29 2.00 -11.08
C ALA A 116 -10.25 1.22 -10.23
N PHE A 117 -10.39 1.31 -8.91
CA PHE A 117 -9.59 0.53 -7.95
C PHE A 117 -10.23 -0.84 -7.69
N ARG A 118 -9.47 -1.92 -7.85
CA ARG A 118 -9.92 -3.32 -7.67
C ARG A 118 -8.98 -4.08 -6.74
N ARG A 119 -9.39 -4.24 -5.47
CA ARG A 119 -8.60 -4.90 -4.43
C ARG A 119 -8.32 -6.37 -4.77
N THR A 120 -7.06 -6.77 -4.67
CA THR A 120 -6.60 -8.16 -4.77
C THR A 120 -6.89 -8.91 -3.48
N ALA A 121 -7.33 -10.17 -3.57
CA ALA A 121 -7.58 -11.03 -2.42
C ALA A 121 -6.31 -11.41 -1.64
N SER A 122 -6.49 -11.70 -0.35
CA SER A 122 -5.53 -12.31 0.57
C SER A 122 -5.18 -13.76 0.17
N THR A 123 -3.93 -14.16 0.36
CA THR A 123 -3.35 -15.42 -0.17
C THR A 123 -3.10 -16.49 0.89
N PHE A 124 -2.83 -16.11 2.14
CA PHE A 124 -2.70 -17.03 3.27
C PHE A 124 -4.03 -17.09 4.01
N ARG A 125 -4.66 -18.26 3.99
CA ARG A 125 -6.07 -18.48 4.37
C ARG A 125 -6.25 -19.70 5.26
N ASN A 126 -5.20 -20.11 5.99
CA ASN A 126 -5.31 -21.21 6.92
C ASN A 126 -6.03 -20.76 8.19
N PHE A 127 -6.61 -21.73 8.90
CA PHE A 127 -7.35 -21.49 10.14
C PHE A 127 -6.67 -22.13 11.32
N ILE A 128 -6.68 -21.42 12.44
CA ILE A 128 -6.42 -21.94 13.77
C ILE A 128 -7.68 -22.69 14.22
N SER A 129 -7.52 -23.77 14.98
CA SER A 129 -8.63 -24.55 15.52
C SER A 129 -8.41 -24.88 17.00
N ARG A 130 -9.47 -24.76 17.81
CA ARG A 130 -9.45 -25.15 19.23
C ARG A 130 -9.47 -26.66 19.43
N ASP A 131 -10.10 -27.40 18.52
CA ASP A 131 -10.21 -28.86 18.57
C ASP A 131 -9.01 -29.60 17.94
N GLY A 132 -8.06 -28.87 17.35
CA GLY A 132 -6.90 -29.44 16.66
C GLY A 132 -7.23 -30.10 15.31
N SER A 133 -8.42 -29.81 14.74
CA SER A 133 -8.81 -30.29 13.40
C SER A 133 -7.95 -29.70 12.26
N THR A 134 -7.28 -28.58 12.50
CA THR A 134 -6.32 -27.96 11.59
C THR A 134 -4.89 -28.14 12.07
N GLU A 135 -3.93 -27.92 11.17
CA GLU A 135 -2.50 -27.99 11.47
C GLU A 135 -1.98 -26.87 12.42
N PHE A 136 -2.89 -25.99 12.87
CA PHE A 136 -2.63 -24.82 13.71
C PHE A 136 -3.56 -24.88 14.95
N PRO A 137 -3.16 -25.56 16.04
CA PRO A 137 -3.98 -25.66 17.26
C PRO A 137 -3.95 -24.34 18.06
N ALA A 138 -5.08 -23.94 18.63
CA ALA A 138 -5.17 -22.74 19.47
C ALA A 138 -4.35 -22.89 20.77
N VAL A 139 -3.12 -22.37 20.79
CA VAL A 139 -2.15 -22.47 21.89
C VAL A 139 -1.70 -21.06 22.33
N PRO A 140 -1.74 -20.71 23.63
CA PRO A 140 -1.28 -19.42 24.12
C PRO A 140 0.20 -19.23 23.88
N GLY A 141 0.60 -18.04 23.45
CA GLY A 141 2.00 -17.73 23.21
C GLY A 141 2.61 -18.42 21.99
N ARG A 142 1.88 -19.21 21.20
CA ARG A 142 2.36 -19.74 19.90
C ARG A 142 2.26 -18.72 18.78
N TYR A 143 1.21 -17.90 18.77
CA TYR A 143 0.90 -17.00 17.66
C TYR A 143 1.39 -15.57 17.90
N HIS A 144 1.64 -14.87 16.80
CA HIS A 144 2.08 -13.48 16.79
C HIS A 144 1.37 -12.70 15.67
N LEU A 145 0.95 -11.47 15.94
CA LEU A 145 0.26 -10.61 14.99
C LEU A 145 1.18 -9.44 14.61
N TYR A 146 1.45 -9.30 13.32
CA TYR A 146 2.14 -8.12 12.78
C TYR A 146 1.12 -7.13 12.21
N ILE A 147 1.18 -5.88 12.66
CA ILE A 147 0.24 -4.82 12.27
C ILE A 147 0.95 -3.53 11.87
N SER A 148 0.17 -2.60 11.31
CA SER A 148 0.42 -1.17 11.44
C SER A 148 -0.82 -0.52 12.02
N TYR A 149 -0.65 0.40 12.98
CA TYR A 149 -1.73 1.27 13.46
C TYR A 149 -2.41 2.06 12.34
N ALA A 150 -1.72 2.32 11.23
CA ALA A 150 -2.33 3.02 10.11
C ALA A 150 -3.38 2.19 9.36
N CYS A 151 -3.18 0.88 9.29
CA CYS A 151 -3.99 -0.02 8.48
C CYS A 151 -5.34 -0.33 9.17
N PRO A 152 -6.50 0.04 8.59
CA PRO A 152 -7.80 -0.25 9.21
C PRO A 152 -8.06 -1.76 9.28
N TRP A 153 -7.60 -2.55 8.31
CA TRP A 153 -7.72 -4.01 8.29
C TRP A 153 -6.98 -4.65 9.47
N ALA A 154 -5.76 -4.20 9.75
CA ALA A 154 -4.98 -4.71 10.88
C ALA A 154 -5.48 -4.20 12.24
N SER A 155 -6.04 -2.99 12.28
CA SER A 155 -6.64 -2.42 13.49
C SER A 155 -7.85 -3.21 14.00
N ARG A 156 -8.60 -3.90 13.11
CA ARG A 156 -9.68 -4.81 13.51
C ARG A 156 -9.15 -5.95 14.36
N CYS A 157 -8.08 -6.60 13.90
CA CYS A 157 -7.46 -7.72 14.61
C CYS A 157 -6.93 -7.26 15.97
N TYR A 158 -6.33 -6.07 16.06
CA TYR A 158 -5.87 -5.54 17.34
C TYR A 158 -7.02 -5.13 18.28
N ALA A 159 -8.12 -4.56 17.76
CA ALA A 159 -9.35 -4.32 18.52
C ALA A 159 -9.94 -5.62 19.08
N PHE A 160 -9.93 -6.71 18.31
CA PHE A 160 -10.35 -8.03 18.81
C PHE A 160 -9.44 -8.56 19.92
N ILE A 161 -8.11 -8.38 19.81
CA ILE A 161 -7.18 -8.72 20.90
C ILE A 161 -7.56 -7.97 22.19
N LYS A 162 -7.75 -6.66 22.13
CA LYS A 162 -8.09 -5.82 23.29
C LYS A 162 -9.47 -6.15 23.88
N LEU A 163 -10.50 -6.24 23.04
CA LEU A 163 -11.87 -6.51 23.48
C LEU A 163 -12.00 -7.88 24.16
N LYS A 164 -11.36 -8.92 23.61
CA LYS A 164 -11.35 -10.27 24.20
C LYS A 164 -10.34 -10.40 25.35
N GLY A 165 -9.39 -9.48 25.48
CA GLY A 165 -8.29 -9.52 26.46
C GLY A 165 -7.31 -10.66 26.17
N LEU A 166 -6.82 -10.73 24.92
CA LEU A 166 -5.90 -11.75 24.40
C LEU A 166 -4.44 -11.29 24.36
N ASP A 167 -4.11 -10.15 24.98
CA ASP A 167 -2.77 -9.54 24.97
C ASP A 167 -1.65 -10.48 25.44
N ASP A 168 -1.94 -11.35 26.41
CA ASP A 168 -0.99 -12.35 26.93
C ASP A 168 -0.94 -13.64 26.08
N VAL A 169 -1.90 -13.79 25.14
CA VAL A 169 -2.15 -15.01 24.36
C VAL A 169 -1.54 -14.90 22.96
N ILE A 170 -1.62 -13.72 22.35
CA ILE A 170 -1.16 -13.44 20.98
C ILE A 170 -0.18 -12.27 21.05
N GLY A 171 1.09 -12.52 20.70
CA GLY A 171 2.11 -11.47 20.66
C GLY A 171 1.82 -10.44 19.57
N LEU A 172 2.37 -9.23 19.70
CA LEU A 172 2.15 -8.13 18.77
C LEU A 172 3.47 -7.46 18.37
N THR A 173 3.64 -7.12 17.09
CA THR A 173 4.67 -6.17 16.63
C THR A 173 4.06 -5.16 15.66
N VAL A 174 4.38 -3.89 15.85
CA VAL A 174 3.89 -2.78 15.03
C VAL A 174 5.00 -2.27 14.11
N THR A 175 4.72 -2.20 12.82
CA THR A 175 5.63 -1.64 11.80
C THR A 175 5.66 -0.11 11.86
N LYS A 176 6.66 0.52 11.23
CA LYS A 176 6.61 1.97 10.95
C LYS A 176 5.32 2.32 10.18
N PRO A 177 4.78 3.54 10.34
CA PRO A 177 3.60 3.99 9.62
C PRO A 177 3.88 4.33 8.15
N LYS A 178 5.03 4.97 7.86
CA LYS A 178 5.38 5.35 6.50
C LYS A 178 5.90 4.13 5.73
N TRP A 179 5.46 3.94 4.49
CA TRP A 179 6.09 2.95 3.61
C TRP A 179 7.49 3.40 3.19
N GLU A 180 8.43 2.50 3.34
CA GLU A 180 9.84 2.67 2.97
C GLU A 180 10.26 1.56 2.00
N ARG A 181 11.42 1.70 1.37
CA ARG A 181 11.93 0.73 0.40
C ARG A 181 12.24 -0.59 1.11
N THR A 182 11.57 -1.66 0.71
CA THR A 182 11.69 -2.98 1.37
C THR A 182 12.96 -3.76 1.03
N ARG A 183 13.64 -3.41 -0.08
CA ARG A 183 14.88 -4.04 -0.51
C ARG A 183 15.70 -3.06 -1.34
N GLU A 184 17.01 -3.03 -1.11
CA GLU A 184 17.93 -2.23 -1.93
C GLU A 184 17.89 -2.68 -3.41
N GLY A 185 18.02 -1.72 -4.33
CA GLY A 185 17.97 -1.98 -5.78
C GLY A 185 16.57 -2.25 -6.38
N GLU A 186 15.51 -2.42 -5.57
CA GLU A 186 14.14 -2.62 -6.06
C GLU A 186 13.21 -1.46 -5.66
N ASP A 187 12.34 -1.02 -6.57
CA ASP A 187 11.37 0.07 -6.34
C ASP A 187 10.09 -0.37 -5.58
N HIS A 188 10.17 -1.45 -4.80
CA HIS A 188 9.07 -1.89 -3.93
C HIS A 188 9.11 -1.21 -2.56
N PHE A 189 8.10 -0.39 -2.30
CA PHE A 189 7.85 0.28 -1.02
C PHE A 189 6.77 -0.45 -0.23
N GLY A 190 6.93 -0.56 1.09
CA GLY A 190 5.97 -1.28 1.94
C GLY A 190 6.26 -1.09 3.42
N TRP A 191 5.61 -1.91 4.23
CA TRP A 191 5.75 -1.88 5.69
C TRP A 191 7.13 -2.37 6.13
N VAL A 192 7.86 -1.51 6.83
CA VAL A 192 9.18 -1.81 7.42
C VAL A 192 9.12 -1.75 8.94
N PHE A 193 10.04 -2.44 9.61
CA PHE A 193 10.25 -2.31 11.05
C PHE A 193 11.30 -1.22 11.33
N PRO A 194 11.22 -0.51 12.46
CA PRO A 194 12.33 0.31 12.93
C PRO A 194 13.52 -0.57 13.36
N SER A 195 14.70 0.02 13.35
CA SER A 195 15.99 -0.59 13.70
C SER A 195 16.21 -0.64 15.22
N SER A 196 15.57 0.28 15.96
CA SER A 196 15.55 0.36 17.42
C SER A 196 14.16 0.80 17.90
N GLU A 197 13.87 0.65 19.20
CA GLU A 197 12.59 1.05 19.79
C GLU A 197 12.33 2.57 19.68
N ASP A 198 13.40 3.37 19.69
CA ASP A 198 13.33 4.83 19.74
C ASP A 198 13.25 5.50 18.34
N GLU A 199 13.39 4.74 17.24
CA GLU A 199 13.42 5.32 15.88
C GLU A 199 12.05 5.86 15.43
N GLU A 200 10.96 5.19 15.82
CA GLU A 200 9.60 5.52 15.38
C GLU A 200 8.59 5.26 16.52
N PRO A 201 8.11 6.31 17.23
CA PRO A 201 7.26 6.14 18.41
C PRO A 201 6.02 5.28 18.16
N GLY A 202 5.92 4.16 18.88
CA GLY A 202 4.81 3.21 18.76
C GLY A 202 4.95 2.18 17.64
N ALA A 203 6.09 2.10 16.96
CA ALA A 203 6.54 0.92 16.22
C ALA A 203 7.59 0.16 17.05
N GLN A 204 7.83 -1.12 16.76
CA GLN A 204 8.89 -1.92 17.39
C GLN A 204 9.70 -2.71 16.34
N PRO A 205 11.01 -2.95 16.57
CA PRO A 205 11.78 -3.89 15.76
C PRO A 205 11.20 -5.31 15.82
N ASP A 206 11.29 -6.08 14.73
CA ASP A 206 10.93 -7.49 14.76
C ASP A 206 11.99 -8.33 15.48
N LYS A 207 11.84 -8.45 16.80
CA LYS A 207 12.70 -9.31 17.64
C LYS A 207 12.46 -10.81 17.44
N LEU A 208 11.41 -11.21 16.73
CA LEU A 208 11.00 -12.61 16.59
C LEU A 208 11.71 -13.30 15.42
N ASN A 209 11.71 -12.69 14.22
CA ASN A 209 12.41 -13.24 13.06
C ASN A 209 13.64 -12.40 12.65
N GLY A 210 13.84 -11.22 13.22
CA GLY A 210 14.88 -10.28 12.80
C GLY A 210 14.57 -9.60 11.45
N ALA A 211 13.32 -9.65 11.00
CA ALA A 211 12.92 -9.09 9.72
C ALA A 211 13.00 -7.55 9.72
N LYS A 212 13.45 -6.97 8.62
CA LYS A 212 13.46 -5.51 8.39
C LYS A 212 12.17 -5.03 7.75
N SER A 213 11.39 -5.93 7.13
CA SER A 213 10.12 -5.60 6.50
C SER A 213 9.10 -6.73 6.55
N ILE A 214 7.82 -6.39 6.40
CA ILE A 214 6.75 -7.40 6.25
C ILE A 214 7.01 -8.29 5.03
N ARG A 215 7.61 -7.75 3.96
CA ARG A 215 8.00 -8.53 2.78
C ARG A 215 8.91 -9.70 3.15
N GLU A 216 9.88 -9.48 4.05
CA GLU A 216 10.79 -10.55 4.49
C GLU A 216 10.03 -11.66 5.24
N LEU A 217 8.97 -11.36 6.01
CA LEU A 217 8.13 -12.39 6.62
C LEU A 217 7.39 -13.25 5.58
N TYR A 218 6.91 -12.64 4.49
CA TYR A 218 6.30 -13.36 3.37
C TYR A 218 7.32 -14.22 2.62
N GLU A 219 8.54 -13.72 2.42
CA GLU A 219 9.63 -14.46 1.77
C GLU A 219 10.22 -15.57 2.66
N LEU A 220 10.15 -15.44 3.99
CA LEU A 220 10.46 -16.49 4.96
C LEU A 220 9.41 -17.61 4.96
N ALA A 221 8.12 -17.26 4.90
CA ALA A 221 7.03 -18.24 4.84
C ALA A 221 6.97 -19.00 3.51
N VAL A 222 7.24 -18.31 2.39
CA VAL A 222 7.28 -18.89 1.05
C VAL A 222 8.48 -18.32 0.27
N PRO A 223 9.57 -19.10 0.13
CA PRO A 223 10.70 -18.71 -0.70
C PRO A 223 10.26 -18.39 -2.13
N GLY A 224 10.63 -17.21 -2.63
CA GLY A 224 10.24 -16.76 -3.96
C GLY A 224 8.88 -16.05 -4.05
N TYR A 225 8.20 -15.75 -2.93
CA TYR A 225 6.90 -15.08 -2.93
C TYR A 225 6.90 -13.77 -3.74
N SER A 226 5.94 -13.66 -4.66
CA SER A 226 5.79 -12.52 -5.59
C SER A 226 4.42 -11.80 -5.46
N GLY A 227 3.68 -12.08 -4.40
CA GLY A 227 2.38 -11.47 -4.16
C GLY A 227 2.43 -10.15 -3.40
N LYS A 228 1.27 -9.70 -2.95
CA LYS A 228 1.09 -8.50 -2.13
C LYS A 228 1.51 -8.79 -0.69
N CYS A 229 2.42 -7.99 -0.14
CA CYS A 229 2.90 -8.10 1.24
C CYS A 229 2.09 -7.15 2.14
N SER A 230 1.02 -7.65 2.75
CA SER A 230 0.03 -6.85 3.51
C SER A 230 0.17 -6.98 5.02
N VAL A 231 -0.45 -6.06 5.78
CA VAL A 231 -0.81 -6.27 7.19
C VAL A 231 -2.34 -6.28 7.31
N PRO A 232 -2.95 -7.08 8.20
CA PRO A 232 -2.33 -7.91 9.24
C PRO A 232 -1.61 -9.15 8.69
N VAL A 233 -0.67 -9.68 9.48
CA VAL A 233 -0.10 -11.02 9.29
C VAL A 233 -0.23 -11.78 10.61
N LEU A 234 -0.99 -12.88 10.60
CA LEU A 234 -1.04 -13.83 11.72
C LEU A 234 0.03 -14.90 11.50
N TRP A 235 1.04 -14.92 12.37
CA TRP A 235 2.26 -15.71 12.25
C TRP A 235 2.29 -16.85 13.27
N ASP A 236 2.73 -18.02 12.85
CA ASP A 236 3.01 -19.17 13.71
C ASP A 236 4.52 -19.20 14.05
N LYS A 237 4.85 -19.05 15.34
CA LYS A 237 6.25 -19.04 15.80
C LYS A 237 6.92 -20.40 15.76
N GLU A 238 6.16 -21.49 15.86
CA GLU A 238 6.71 -22.86 15.82
C GLU A 238 7.03 -23.26 14.39
N LYS A 239 6.08 -23.03 13.46
CA LYS A 239 6.24 -23.36 12.03
C LYS A 239 6.99 -22.31 11.22
N LYS A 240 7.21 -21.11 11.77
CA LYS A 240 7.83 -19.95 11.10
C LYS A 240 7.16 -19.63 9.76
N THR A 241 5.83 -19.54 9.78
CA THR A 241 5.02 -19.30 8.59
C THR A 241 3.81 -18.41 8.88
N ILE A 242 3.22 -17.87 7.82
CA ILE A 242 1.98 -17.11 7.88
C ILE A 242 0.81 -18.09 7.93
N VAL A 243 0.02 -18.02 9.00
CA VAL A 243 -1.25 -18.75 9.11
C VAL A 243 -2.27 -18.09 8.19
N ASN A 244 -2.49 -16.79 8.38
CA ASN A 244 -3.55 -16.05 7.72
C ASN A 244 -3.17 -14.56 7.52
N ASN A 245 -3.57 -13.96 6.41
CA ASN A 245 -3.44 -12.52 6.15
C ASN A 245 -4.76 -11.83 5.77
N GLU A 246 -5.89 -12.49 6.02
CA GLU A 246 -7.24 -11.95 5.88
C GLU A 246 -7.78 -11.47 7.23
N SER A 247 -7.93 -10.14 7.36
CA SER A 247 -8.46 -9.52 8.58
C SER A 247 -9.81 -10.08 9.04
N ALA A 248 -10.71 -10.42 8.11
CA ALA A 248 -12.05 -10.93 8.43
C ALA A 248 -12.02 -12.35 9.03
N GLU A 249 -11.09 -13.20 8.61
CA GLU A 249 -10.94 -14.56 9.15
C GLU A 249 -10.18 -14.54 10.48
N ILE A 250 -9.16 -13.68 10.58
CA ILE A 250 -8.37 -13.49 11.82
C ILE A 250 -9.28 -13.07 12.99
N VAL A 251 -10.21 -12.13 12.79
CA VAL A 251 -11.14 -11.72 13.87
C VAL A 251 -12.14 -12.81 14.24
N GLN A 252 -12.56 -13.65 13.29
CA GLN A 252 -13.39 -14.82 13.59
C GLN A 252 -12.63 -15.82 14.48
N MET A 253 -11.39 -16.16 14.12
CA MET A 253 -10.54 -17.04 14.92
C MET A 253 -10.28 -16.49 16.33
N PHE A 254 -10.02 -15.18 16.46
CA PHE A 254 -9.82 -14.53 17.76
C PHE A 254 -11.11 -14.53 18.61
N ASN A 255 -12.28 -14.52 17.98
CA ASN A 255 -13.54 -14.57 18.70
C ASN A 255 -13.85 -15.96 19.27
N SER A 256 -13.74 -17.02 18.46
CA SER A 256 -14.16 -18.39 18.83
C SER A 256 -13.03 -19.26 19.37
N GLU A 257 -11.91 -19.38 18.66
CA GLU A 257 -10.92 -20.43 18.91
C GLU A 257 -10.13 -20.15 20.20
N PHE A 258 -9.79 -18.88 20.42
CA PHE A 258 -9.12 -18.41 21.63
C PHE A 258 -10.07 -18.06 22.78
N ALA A 259 -11.39 -18.29 22.65
CA ALA A 259 -12.38 -17.90 23.67
C ALA A 259 -12.09 -18.43 25.08
N HIS A 260 -11.44 -19.61 25.18
CA HIS A 260 -11.05 -20.24 26.44
C HIS A 260 -9.81 -19.63 27.11
N PHE A 261 -9.10 -18.73 26.43
CA PHE A 261 -7.98 -17.93 26.96
C PHE A 261 -8.32 -16.44 27.09
N ALA A 262 -9.51 -16.03 26.67
CA ALA A 262 -9.96 -14.63 26.72
C ALA A 262 -10.16 -14.18 28.17
N LYS A 263 -9.50 -13.08 28.58
CA LYS A 263 -9.76 -12.45 29.89
C LYS A 263 -11.19 -11.88 29.98
N HIS A 264 -11.82 -11.60 28.84
CA HIS A 264 -13.21 -11.14 28.76
C HIS A 264 -14.09 -12.20 28.04
N PRO A 265 -14.36 -13.36 28.67
CA PRO A 265 -15.07 -14.47 28.01
C PRO A 265 -16.51 -14.11 27.62
N ASN A 266 -17.14 -13.18 28.33
CA ASN A 266 -18.49 -12.67 28.03
C ASN A 266 -18.51 -11.66 26.86
N CYS A 267 -17.35 -11.25 26.32
CA CYS A 267 -17.29 -10.43 25.12
C CYS A 267 -17.47 -11.33 23.89
N GLU A 268 -18.73 -11.44 23.43
CA GLU A 268 -19.10 -12.20 22.24
C GLU A 268 -19.43 -11.24 21.10
N LEU A 269 -18.52 -11.13 20.11
CA LEU A 269 -18.61 -10.16 19.02
C LEU A 269 -19.25 -10.74 17.74
N ILE A 270 -19.45 -12.07 17.69
CA ILE A 270 -20.06 -12.79 16.56
C ILE A 270 -21.12 -13.79 17.08
N PRO A 271 -22.10 -13.35 17.90
CA PRO A 271 -23.09 -14.25 18.50
C PRO A 271 -23.96 -14.91 17.42
N ASP A 272 -24.22 -16.21 17.59
CA ASP A 272 -24.90 -17.04 16.58
C ASP A 272 -26.22 -16.44 16.08
N HIS A 273 -27.04 -15.92 16.99
CA HIS A 273 -28.34 -15.34 16.67
C HIS A 273 -28.27 -14.04 15.84
N LEU A 274 -27.12 -13.37 15.78
CA LEU A 274 -26.91 -12.18 14.93
C LEU A 274 -26.07 -12.47 13.68
N LYS A 275 -25.48 -13.66 13.50
CA LYS A 275 -24.56 -13.97 12.38
C LYS A 275 -25.11 -13.58 11.01
N SER A 276 -26.39 -13.85 10.73
CA SER A 276 -27.02 -13.46 9.47
C SER A 276 -27.05 -11.93 9.28
N LYS A 277 -27.39 -11.18 10.33
CA LYS A 277 -27.44 -9.71 10.29
C LYS A 277 -26.05 -9.09 10.23
N ILE A 278 -25.09 -9.64 10.97
CA ILE A 278 -23.67 -9.27 10.92
C ILE A 278 -23.16 -9.45 9.49
N ASN A 279 -23.46 -10.56 8.81
CA ASN A 279 -23.03 -10.80 7.43
C ASN A 279 -23.65 -9.81 6.43
N GLU A 280 -24.96 -9.54 6.50
CA GLU A 280 -25.66 -8.54 5.67
C GLU A 280 -25.01 -7.15 5.82
N VAL A 281 -24.81 -6.73 7.06
CA VAL A 281 -24.27 -5.40 7.40
C VAL A 281 -22.78 -5.31 7.07
N ASN A 282 -22.00 -6.38 7.28
CA ASN A 282 -20.59 -6.48 6.91
C ASN A 282 -20.35 -6.39 5.39
N ALA A 283 -21.24 -6.95 4.57
CA ALA A 283 -21.15 -6.86 3.11
C ALA A 283 -21.31 -5.39 2.66
N MET A 284 -22.38 -4.74 3.12
CA MET A 284 -22.62 -3.31 2.86
C MET A 284 -21.45 -2.45 3.34
N ILE A 285 -21.04 -2.55 4.62
CA ILE A 285 -19.94 -1.77 5.18
C ILE A 285 -18.63 -2.02 4.41
N TYR A 286 -18.36 -3.25 3.97
CA TYR A 286 -17.14 -3.55 3.21
C TYR A 286 -17.13 -2.87 1.84
N ASP A 287 -18.16 -3.09 1.02
CA ASP A 287 -18.16 -2.67 -0.39
C ASP A 287 -18.27 -1.16 -0.58
N THR A 288 -19.15 -0.50 0.20
CA THR A 288 -19.48 0.93 0.02
C THR A 288 -18.74 1.84 0.98
N ILE A 289 -18.31 1.38 2.17
CA ILE A 289 -17.65 2.23 3.17
C ILE A 289 -16.16 1.89 3.29
N ASN A 290 -15.79 0.70 3.78
CA ASN A 290 -14.39 0.34 4.04
C ASN A 290 -13.54 0.34 2.77
N ASN A 291 -14.07 -0.23 1.68
CA ASN A 291 -13.42 -0.24 0.38
C ASN A 291 -13.83 0.99 -0.45
N GLY A 292 -15.03 1.56 -0.23
CA GLY A 292 -15.50 2.76 -0.91
C GLY A 292 -14.60 3.98 -0.75
N VAL A 293 -14.06 4.24 0.45
CA VAL A 293 -13.09 5.34 0.64
C VAL A 293 -11.81 5.16 -0.19
N TYR A 294 -11.35 3.91 -0.38
CA TYR A 294 -10.21 3.61 -1.26
C TYR A 294 -10.58 3.72 -2.74
N ARG A 295 -11.81 3.32 -3.13
CA ARG A 295 -12.34 3.52 -4.49
C ARG A 295 -12.40 5.00 -4.86
N CYS A 296 -12.81 5.87 -3.93
CA CYS A 296 -12.75 7.32 -4.08
C CYS A 296 -11.29 7.79 -4.24
N GLY A 297 -10.44 7.46 -3.27
CA GLY A 297 -9.08 8.00 -3.18
C GLY A 297 -8.12 7.57 -4.28
N PHE A 298 -8.28 6.37 -4.82
CA PHE A 298 -7.43 5.83 -5.89
C PHE A 298 -8.03 5.95 -7.30
N ALA A 299 -9.27 6.41 -7.45
CA ALA A 299 -9.87 6.66 -8.77
C ALA A 299 -8.98 7.60 -9.62
N LYS A 300 -8.69 7.19 -10.86
CA LYS A 300 -7.87 7.94 -11.82
C LYS A 300 -8.68 8.76 -12.83
N GLN A 301 -10.01 8.71 -12.74
CA GLN A 301 -10.95 9.39 -13.61
C GLN A 301 -12.15 9.90 -12.80
N GLN A 302 -12.79 10.96 -13.29
CA GLN A 302 -13.91 11.61 -12.58
C GLN A 302 -15.11 10.67 -12.37
N LYS A 303 -15.56 9.96 -13.42
CA LYS A 303 -16.74 9.08 -13.33
C LYS A 303 -16.62 7.94 -12.31
N PRO A 304 -15.51 7.16 -12.24
CA PRO A 304 -15.30 6.18 -11.17
C PRO A 304 -15.24 6.80 -9.76
N TYR A 305 -14.73 8.04 -9.63
CA TYR A 305 -14.77 8.78 -8.37
C TYR A 305 -16.19 9.18 -7.99
N ASP A 306 -16.96 9.78 -8.91
CA ASP A 306 -18.33 10.25 -8.69
C ASP A 306 -19.24 9.10 -8.22
N GLN A 307 -19.15 7.95 -8.90
CA GLN A 307 -19.90 6.75 -8.50
C GLN A 307 -19.47 6.25 -7.11
N ALA A 308 -18.17 6.17 -6.84
CA ALA A 308 -17.67 5.66 -5.56
C ALA A 308 -18.04 6.58 -4.37
N VAL A 309 -18.02 7.91 -4.58
CA VAL A 309 -18.37 8.87 -3.54
C VAL A 309 -19.89 8.95 -3.33
N GLU A 310 -20.70 8.81 -4.38
CA GLU A 310 -22.16 8.67 -4.25
C GLU A 310 -22.54 7.41 -3.43
N GLU A 311 -22.01 6.24 -3.80
CA GLU A 311 -22.26 4.98 -3.08
C GLU A 311 -21.80 5.05 -1.61
N LEU A 312 -20.63 5.65 -1.35
CA LEU A 312 -20.10 5.86 0.00
C LEU A 312 -21.04 6.71 0.86
N TYR A 313 -21.49 7.84 0.34
CA TYR A 313 -22.32 8.76 1.11
C TYR A 313 -23.73 8.24 1.32
N ASN A 314 -24.34 7.60 0.32
CA ASN A 314 -25.63 6.92 0.49
C ASN A 314 -25.55 5.82 1.58
N ALA A 315 -24.40 5.13 1.70
CA ALA A 315 -24.18 4.14 2.76
C ALA A 315 -23.94 4.76 4.14
N LEU A 316 -23.25 5.90 4.23
CA LEU A 316 -23.09 6.66 5.48
C LEU A 316 -24.44 7.22 5.95
N ASP A 317 -25.24 7.80 5.04
CA ASP A 317 -26.59 8.29 5.32
C ASP A 317 -27.49 7.14 5.85
N LYS A 318 -27.39 5.93 5.28
CA LYS A 318 -28.07 4.72 5.79
C LYS A 318 -27.56 4.27 7.17
N CYS A 319 -26.26 4.36 7.44
CA CYS A 319 -25.71 4.03 8.76
C CYS A 319 -26.18 5.04 9.82
N GLU A 320 -26.26 6.33 9.47
CA GLU A 320 -26.82 7.38 10.33
C GLU A 320 -28.29 7.09 10.70
N GLU A 321 -29.11 6.69 9.73
CA GLU A 321 -30.51 6.30 9.95
C GLU A 321 -30.61 5.09 10.89
N ILE A 322 -29.84 4.03 10.65
CA ILE A 322 -29.78 2.85 11.53
C ILE A 322 -29.40 3.27 12.96
N LEU A 323 -28.31 4.02 13.11
CA LEU A 323 -27.80 4.44 14.42
C LEU A 323 -28.67 5.49 15.12
N SER A 324 -29.65 6.10 14.43
CA SER A 324 -30.67 6.94 15.06
C SER A 324 -31.69 6.12 15.88
N ASN A 325 -31.84 4.83 15.60
CA ASN A 325 -32.86 3.95 16.19
C ASN A 325 -32.31 2.92 17.19
N GLN A 326 -31.01 2.60 17.13
CA GLN A 326 -30.36 1.56 17.94
C GLN A 326 -28.90 1.92 18.25
N ARG A 327 -28.31 1.35 19.31
CA ARG A 327 -26.97 1.75 19.78
C ARG A 327 -25.84 1.40 18.79
N TYR A 328 -25.93 0.23 18.17
CA TYR A 328 -24.92 -0.38 17.31
C TYR A 328 -25.53 -0.83 15.98
N MET A 329 -24.72 -1.26 15.02
CA MET A 329 -25.15 -1.60 13.66
C MET A 329 -26.01 -2.86 13.58
N CYS A 330 -25.91 -3.76 14.55
CA CYS A 330 -26.70 -5.00 14.64
C CYS A 330 -27.66 -5.04 15.84
N GLY A 331 -28.00 -3.89 16.44
CA GLY A 331 -28.93 -3.76 17.55
C GLY A 331 -28.33 -3.00 18.73
N ASN A 332 -28.52 -3.53 19.95
CA ASN A 332 -28.03 -2.90 21.19
C ASN A 332 -26.82 -3.62 21.83
N VAL A 333 -26.20 -4.57 21.12
CA VAL A 333 -24.93 -5.21 21.49
C VAL A 333 -23.84 -4.89 20.46
N LEU A 334 -22.60 -4.75 20.92
CA LEU A 334 -21.43 -4.50 20.07
C LEU A 334 -21.03 -5.77 19.33
N THR A 335 -20.75 -5.66 18.02
CA THR A 335 -20.42 -6.81 17.15
C THR A 335 -19.19 -6.56 16.27
N GLU A 336 -18.73 -7.58 15.54
CA GLU A 336 -17.68 -7.45 14.51
C GLU A 336 -18.00 -6.34 13.48
N ALA A 337 -19.27 -6.20 13.10
CA ALA A 337 -19.72 -5.19 12.14
C ALA A 337 -19.41 -3.78 12.63
N ASP A 338 -19.55 -3.54 13.94
CA ASP A 338 -19.31 -2.25 14.55
C ASP A 338 -17.83 -1.88 14.50
N ILE A 339 -16.96 -2.83 14.84
CA ILE A 339 -15.50 -2.68 14.76
C ILE A 339 -15.04 -2.47 13.31
N ARG A 340 -15.65 -3.16 12.35
CA ARG A 340 -15.35 -3.01 10.92
C ARG A 340 -15.75 -1.64 10.37
N LEU A 341 -16.85 -1.06 10.84
CA LEU A 341 -17.24 0.32 10.54
C LEU A 341 -16.31 1.32 11.24
N PHE A 342 -16.11 1.17 12.55
CA PHE A 342 -15.33 2.06 13.41
C PHE A 342 -13.93 2.34 12.85
N VAL A 343 -13.19 1.31 12.40
CA VAL A 343 -11.83 1.51 11.86
C VAL A 343 -11.81 2.39 10.60
N THR A 344 -12.91 2.54 9.88
CA THR A 344 -13.04 3.53 8.79
C THR A 344 -13.49 4.90 9.32
N LEU A 345 -14.48 4.96 10.21
CA LEU A 345 -14.97 6.24 10.76
C LEU A 345 -13.89 7.03 11.51
N ILE A 346 -13.11 6.36 12.37
CA ILE A 346 -12.04 7.00 13.16
C ILE A 346 -10.93 7.62 12.29
N ARG A 347 -10.81 7.20 11.02
CA ARG A 347 -9.85 7.71 10.03
C ARG A 347 -10.45 8.73 9.06
N PHE A 348 -11.76 8.95 9.09
CA PHE A 348 -12.47 9.64 8.01
C PHE A 348 -12.12 11.14 7.96
N ASP A 349 -12.35 11.86 9.05
CA ASP A 349 -12.17 13.33 9.09
C ASP A 349 -10.68 13.72 9.07
N GLU A 350 -9.81 12.89 9.67
CA GLU A 350 -8.36 13.12 9.74
C GLU A 350 -7.58 12.69 8.49
N VAL A 351 -8.16 11.83 7.64
CA VAL A 351 -7.53 11.33 6.41
C VAL A 351 -8.47 11.36 5.21
N TYR A 352 -9.54 10.56 5.21
CA TYR A 352 -10.28 10.26 3.98
C TYR A 352 -10.97 11.47 3.36
N ALA A 353 -11.45 12.39 4.19
CA ALA A 353 -12.06 13.64 3.74
C ALA A 353 -11.13 14.43 2.80
N VAL A 354 -9.86 14.61 3.16
CA VAL A 354 -8.89 15.37 2.36
C VAL A 354 -8.11 14.48 1.41
N HIS A 355 -7.42 13.46 1.93
CA HIS A 355 -6.51 12.61 1.16
C HIS A 355 -7.22 11.80 0.07
N PHE A 356 -8.38 11.24 0.40
CA PHE A 356 -9.22 10.48 -0.54
C PHE A 356 -10.39 11.29 -1.12
N LYS A 357 -10.45 12.60 -0.83
CA LYS A 357 -11.46 13.55 -1.32
C LYS A 357 -12.90 13.21 -0.90
N CYS A 358 -13.09 12.39 0.12
CA CYS A 358 -14.41 12.00 0.62
C CYS A 358 -15.05 13.16 1.42
N ASN A 359 -15.29 14.34 0.82
CA ASN A 359 -15.54 15.61 1.52
C ASN A 359 -16.96 16.20 1.40
N LYS A 360 -17.97 15.44 0.94
CA LYS A 360 -19.38 15.91 0.90
C LYS A 360 -19.91 16.27 2.31
N LYS A 361 -19.54 15.50 3.34
CA LYS A 361 -19.92 15.72 4.75
C LYS A 361 -19.02 14.91 5.70
N LEU A 362 -18.47 15.55 6.73
CA LEU A 362 -17.56 14.94 7.71
C LEU A 362 -18.33 14.08 8.72
N ILE A 363 -17.69 13.07 9.32
CA ILE A 363 -18.30 12.20 10.33
C ILE A 363 -18.76 13.01 11.54
N ARG A 364 -18.00 14.03 11.97
CA ARG A 364 -18.43 14.94 13.05
C ARG A 364 -19.72 15.74 12.76
N GLU A 365 -20.17 15.80 11.50
CA GLU A 365 -21.41 16.45 11.08
C GLU A 365 -22.60 15.46 11.01
N TYR A 366 -22.36 14.19 11.30
CA TYR A 366 -23.39 13.15 11.47
C TYR A 366 -23.61 12.89 12.96
N PRO A 367 -24.72 13.34 13.58
CA PRO A 367 -24.88 13.27 15.02
C PRO A 367 -24.88 11.84 15.57
N ASN A 368 -25.43 10.85 14.87
CA ASN A 368 -25.42 9.47 15.35
C ASN A 368 -24.07 8.79 15.09
N LEU A 369 -23.52 8.86 13.87
CA LEU A 369 -22.21 8.29 13.54
C LEU A 369 -21.07 8.89 14.38
N PHE A 370 -21.08 10.19 14.67
CA PHE A 370 -20.05 10.81 15.51
C PHE A 370 -20.12 10.32 16.95
N ASN A 371 -21.31 10.31 17.56
CA ASN A 371 -21.48 9.81 18.92
C ASN A 371 -21.23 8.30 19.01
N TYR A 372 -21.60 7.53 17.99
CA TYR A 372 -21.26 6.10 17.85
C TYR A 372 -19.75 5.87 17.75
N THR A 373 -19.03 6.69 17.00
CA THR A 373 -17.56 6.61 16.89
C THR A 373 -16.89 6.87 18.24
N LYS A 374 -17.41 7.85 19.01
CA LYS A 374 -16.94 8.13 20.38
C LYS A 374 -17.27 6.99 21.36
N ASP A 375 -18.46 6.41 21.31
CA ASP A 375 -18.89 5.26 22.14
C ASP A 375 -17.99 4.04 21.95
N ILE A 376 -17.66 3.70 20.70
CA ILE A 376 -16.71 2.63 20.42
C ILE A 376 -15.28 3.03 20.84
N TYR A 377 -14.84 4.27 20.59
CA TYR A 377 -13.51 4.73 21.02
C TYR A 377 -13.33 4.65 22.56
N GLN A 378 -14.37 5.00 23.31
CA GLN A 378 -14.41 4.99 24.78
C GLN A 378 -14.67 3.60 25.38
N THR A 379 -14.96 2.58 24.55
CA THR A 379 -15.00 1.19 25.00
C THR A 379 -13.61 0.76 25.47
N ALA A 380 -13.52 0.12 26.64
CA ALA A 380 -12.25 -0.23 27.28
C ALA A 380 -11.29 -0.98 26.32
N GLY A 381 -10.05 -0.52 26.26
CA GLY A 381 -9.00 -1.05 25.38
C GLY A 381 -9.05 -0.59 23.91
N ILE A 382 -10.15 0.00 23.41
CA ILE A 382 -10.22 0.43 22.00
C ILE A 382 -9.32 1.63 21.72
N ALA A 383 -9.27 2.63 22.62
CA ALA A 383 -8.42 3.81 22.44
C ALA A 383 -6.94 3.45 22.20
N GLU A 384 -6.43 2.39 22.85
CA GLU A 384 -5.06 1.87 22.67
C GLU A 384 -4.78 1.36 21.25
N THR A 385 -5.82 1.03 20.48
CA THR A 385 -5.70 0.55 19.09
C THR A 385 -5.63 1.68 18.06
N VAL A 386 -5.76 2.93 18.50
CA VAL A 386 -5.85 4.11 17.63
C VAL A 386 -4.64 5.04 17.85
N ASN A 387 -3.61 4.88 17.03
CA ASN A 387 -2.50 5.83 16.97
C ASN A 387 -2.70 6.80 15.78
N MET A 388 -3.25 7.99 16.06
CA MET A 388 -3.58 8.97 15.02
C MET A 388 -2.34 9.53 14.30
N TYR A 389 -1.20 9.62 15.00
CA TYR A 389 0.08 9.99 14.39
C TYR A 389 0.50 8.98 13.31
N HIS A 390 0.44 7.67 13.61
CA HIS A 390 0.70 6.61 12.64
C HIS A 390 -0.27 6.66 11.45
N ILE A 391 -1.57 6.80 11.73
CA ILE A 391 -2.61 6.91 10.70
C ILE A 391 -2.27 8.03 9.71
N LYS A 392 -2.07 9.26 10.20
CA LYS A 392 -1.83 10.41 9.32
C LYS A 392 -0.48 10.32 8.61
N LYS A 393 0.59 9.96 9.32
CA LYS A 393 1.95 9.80 8.75
C LYS A 393 2.00 8.74 7.65
N HIS A 394 1.24 7.65 7.79
CA HIS A 394 1.08 6.66 6.73
C HIS A 394 0.38 7.23 5.51
N TYR A 395 -0.88 7.66 5.62
CA TYR A 395 -1.68 7.95 4.44
C TYR A 395 -1.13 9.12 3.64
N TYR A 396 -0.75 10.21 4.30
CA TYR A 396 -0.18 11.37 3.61
C TYR A 396 1.26 11.13 3.14
N GLY A 397 2.06 10.33 3.86
CA GLY A 397 3.48 10.11 3.56
C GLY A 397 3.82 8.92 2.66
N SER A 398 2.88 7.98 2.44
CA SER A 398 3.12 6.72 1.70
C SER A 398 2.49 6.67 0.30
N HIS A 399 1.69 7.67 -0.06
CA HIS A 399 0.95 7.73 -1.34
C HIS A 399 1.39 8.92 -2.20
N PRO A 400 2.64 8.97 -2.70
CA PRO A 400 3.15 10.11 -3.47
C PRO A 400 2.40 10.36 -4.79
N SER A 401 1.68 9.37 -5.30
CA SER A 401 0.77 9.55 -6.46
C SER A 401 -0.49 10.37 -6.15
N ILE A 402 -0.82 10.55 -4.87
CA ILE A 402 -1.95 11.38 -4.40
C ILE A 402 -1.41 12.67 -3.75
N ASN A 403 -0.37 12.56 -2.92
CA ASN A 403 0.24 13.65 -2.18
C ASN A 403 1.76 13.70 -2.45
N PRO A 404 2.21 14.32 -3.57
CA PRO A 404 3.60 14.23 -4.04
C PRO A 404 4.66 14.69 -3.04
N PHE A 405 4.33 15.69 -2.21
CA PHE A 405 5.25 16.27 -1.23
C PHE A 405 5.18 15.62 0.16
N GLY A 406 4.27 14.65 0.38
CA GLY A 406 4.13 13.95 1.65
C GLY A 406 3.69 14.81 2.83
N ILE A 407 3.20 16.04 2.58
CA ILE A 407 2.79 16.99 3.62
C ILE A 407 1.60 16.41 4.40
N ILE A 408 1.69 16.41 5.73
CA ILE A 408 0.65 15.93 6.64
C ILE A 408 -0.17 17.15 7.11
N PRO A 409 -1.47 17.23 6.82
CA PRO A 409 -2.32 18.32 7.33
C PRO A 409 -2.45 18.31 8.85
N ALA A 410 -2.52 19.50 9.46
CA ALA A 410 -2.76 19.66 10.90
C ALA A 410 -4.01 18.89 11.37
N GLY A 411 -5.06 18.86 10.56
CA GLY A 411 -6.29 18.09 10.81
C GLY A 411 -7.30 18.83 11.67
N ALA A 412 -8.31 18.11 12.14
CA ALA A 412 -9.38 18.65 12.97
C ALA A 412 -9.08 18.54 14.48
N ASN A 413 -8.14 17.66 14.86
CA ASN A 413 -7.75 17.37 16.24
C ASN A 413 -8.97 17.04 17.12
N ILE A 414 -9.81 16.13 16.62
CA ILE A 414 -11.06 15.73 17.25
C ILE A 414 -10.78 15.01 18.58
N ASP A 415 -11.34 15.54 19.67
CA ASP A 415 -11.36 14.82 20.95
C ASP A 415 -12.44 13.73 20.94
N TYR A 416 -12.01 12.49 20.76
CA TYR A 416 -12.88 11.31 20.83
C TYR A 416 -13.18 10.85 22.28
N ASN A 417 -12.56 11.46 23.30
CA ASN A 417 -12.91 11.24 24.72
C ASN A 417 -14.06 12.15 25.20
N ALA A 418 -14.44 13.16 24.41
CA ALA A 418 -15.58 14.01 24.72
C ALA A 418 -16.87 13.16 24.90
N PRO A 419 -17.77 13.50 25.85
CA PRO A 419 -18.97 12.71 26.12
C PRO A 419 -19.83 12.44 24.87
N HIS A 420 -20.49 11.29 24.85
CA HIS A 420 -21.41 10.87 23.79
C HIS A 420 -22.84 10.66 24.28
N ASP A 421 -23.83 10.76 23.40
CA ASP A 421 -25.25 10.62 23.74
C ASP A 421 -25.81 9.18 23.60
N ARG A 422 -24.97 8.21 23.23
CA ARG A 422 -25.37 6.83 22.89
C ARG A 422 -25.98 6.04 24.06
N ASP A 423 -25.76 6.49 25.29
CA ASP A 423 -26.34 5.86 26.48
C ASP A 423 -27.87 5.98 26.55
N ARG A 424 -28.50 6.85 25.75
CA ARG A 424 -29.97 6.90 25.58
C ARG A 424 -30.59 5.60 25.04
N PHE A 425 -29.79 4.68 24.51
CA PHE A 425 -30.22 3.36 24.04
C PHE A 425 -29.98 2.24 25.08
N ARG A 426 -29.44 2.55 26.28
CA ARG A 426 -29.39 1.58 27.37
C ARG A 426 -30.79 1.38 27.94
N SER A 427 -31.35 0.19 27.77
CA SER A 427 -32.44 -0.29 28.62
C SER A 427 -31.99 -0.23 30.08
N HIS A 428 -32.81 0.39 30.94
CA HIS A 428 -32.60 0.41 32.38
C HIS A 428 -32.85 -0.97 33.00
#